data_AF-A0A854C4V3-F1
#
_entry.id   AF-A0A854C4V3-F1
#
_cell.length_a   1.000
_cell.length_b   1.000
_cell.length_c   1.000
_cell.angle_alpha   90.00
_cell.angle_beta   90.00
_cell.angle_gamma   90.00
#
_symmetry.space_group_name_H-M   'P 1'
#
loop_
_entity.id
_entity.type
_entity.pdbx_description
1 polymer ?
#
loop_
_entity_poly.entity_id
_entity_poly.type
_entity_poly.pdbx_seq_one_letter_code
_entity_poly.pdbx_strand_id
1 'polypeptide(L)'
;MKTKRFLNIGLASLFLVNVAYAQSYQFDFSEKKKVEKGVIQISSDSIYPCKGGYGYDFLPAPMKKSNEPFFFSVDVPDGNYLVTVTLGNARKAGSTTVRAESRRLFLENISTRKGEFLTYRFTVNKRNTIIADGEKVQIKEREKNKLNWDDKLTFEFNGDVPCLASLKIEPVNDVVTVFLAGNSTVVDQDNEPWASWGQMIPRFFDEHVCFANYAESGERADTFIKAGRLKKALTQMKEGDYMFIEFGHNDQKLKGPGKGAYYSFASNLKYFVDVVRAKGGIPVFVTPTQRRSFDNSGKIQETHEDYPDAMRWVAQREGVQVIELHDMTRVFYEAMGVEPSKKAFVHYPAGTYPNQTKALADNTHFNPYGAYEIAKCVIEGIKQLNLPWVKYLRDDYHPFNPASPDKVDTFKWNESPFTEIEKPDGN
;
A
#
# COMPACT_ATOMS: atom_id res chain seq x y z
N MET A 1 -17.85 47.28 59.39
CA MET A 1 -17.38 47.21 57.99
C MET A 1 -17.22 45.75 57.59
N LYS A 2 -18.04 45.28 56.65
CA LYS A 2 -18.11 43.89 56.17
C LYS A 2 -17.13 43.71 55.00
N THR A 3 -16.13 42.84 55.14
CA THR A 3 -15.25 42.43 54.05
C THR A 3 -15.77 41.15 53.42
N LYS A 4 -16.26 41.24 52.17
CA LYS A 4 -16.75 40.11 51.38
C LYS A 4 -15.58 39.23 50.94
N ARG A 5 -15.62 37.94 51.28
CA ARG A 5 -14.82 36.88 50.64
C ARG A 5 -15.45 36.57 49.28
N PHE A 6 -14.69 36.77 48.20
CA PHE A 6 -15.05 36.26 46.88
C PHE A 6 -14.67 34.79 46.79
N LEU A 7 -15.65 33.94 46.52
CA LEU A 7 -15.50 32.53 46.22
C LEU A 7 -15.24 32.41 44.72
N ASN A 8 -14.00 32.12 44.32
CA ASN A 8 -13.68 31.75 42.94
C ASN A 8 -14.16 30.30 42.71
N ILE A 9 -15.31 30.15 42.06
CA ILE A 9 -15.76 28.88 41.50
C ILE A 9 -15.02 28.73 40.16
N GLY A 10 -13.93 27.96 40.15
CA GLY A 10 -13.30 27.51 38.93
C GLY A 10 -14.21 26.53 38.21
N LEU A 11 -14.78 26.94 37.08
CA LEU A 11 -15.47 26.05 36.16
C LEU A 11 -14.40 25.18 35.48
N ALA A 12 -14.19 23.97 35.98
CA ALA A 12 -13.42 22.96 35.26
C ALA A 12 -14.31 22.44 34.12
N SER A 13 -14.11 22.95 32.91
CA SER A 13 -14.65 22.38 31.68
C SER A 13 -14.00 21.01 31.47
N LEU A 14 -14.74 19.93 31.80
CA LEU A 14 -14.42 18.59 31.33
C LEU A 14 -14.57 18.60 29.79
N PHE A 15 -13.46 18.75 29.09
CA PHE A 15 -13.39 18.30 27.70
C PHE A 15 -13.39 16.78 27.69
N LEU A 16 -14.57 16.20 27.49
CA LEU A 16 -14.72 14.81 27.07
C LEU A 16 -14.12 14.70 25.66
N VAL A 17 -12.82 14.42 25.59
CA VAL A 17 -12.23 13.83 24.38
C VAL A 17 -12.87 12.45 24.26
N ASN A 18 -13.85 12.31 23.37
CA ASN A 18 -14.29 11.01 22.91
C ASN A 18 -13.11 10.36 22.20
N VAL A 19 -12.26 9.67 22.97
CA VAL A 19 -11.34 8.68 22.41
C VAL A 19 -12.27 7.59 21.88
N ALA A 20 -12.58 7.64 20.58
CA ALA A 20 -13.24 6.56 19.90
C ALA A 20 -12.31 5.35 20.01
N TYR A 21 -12.56 4.49 21.00
CA TYR A 21 -11.87 3.21 21.11
C TYR A 21 -12.11 2.46 19.81
N ALA A 22 -11.04 1.97 19.18
CA ALA A 22 -11.16 1.20 17.94
C ALA A 22 -12.10 0.01 18.18
N GLN A 23 -13.25 0.04 17.53
CA GLN A 23 -14.29 -0.96 17.69
C GLN A 23 -13.96 -2.18 16.81
N SER A 24 -14.21 -3.38 17.34
CA SER A 24 -14.19 -4.59 16.53
C SER A 24 -15.52 -4.80 15.82
N TYR A 25 -15.47 -5.18 14.55
CA TYR A 25 -16.65 -5.46 13.72
C TYR A 25 -16.64 -6.90 13.25
N GLN A 26 -17.82 -7.51 13.17
CA GLN A 26 -18.03 -8.80 12.52
C GLN A 26 -19.27 -8.73 11.65
N PHE A 27 -19.08 -8.89 10.35
CA PHE A 27 -20.09 -8.80 9.31
C PHE A 27 -20.36 -10.17 8.70
N ASP A 28 -21.63 -10.53 8.52
CA ASP A 28 -22.07 -11.71 7.77
C ASP A 28 -22.77 -11.23 6.47
N PHE A 29 -22.24 -11.67 5.33
CA PHE A 29 -22.72 -11.32 3.98
C PHE A 29 -23.59 -12.42 3.38
N SER A 30 -23.80 -13.52 4.11
CA SER A 30 -24.59 -14.66 3.63
C SER A 30 -26.09 -14.39 3.74
N GLU A 31 -26.91 -15.07 2.92
CA GLU A 31 -28.38 -14.93 2.96
C GLU A 31 -29.04 -15.66 4.17
N LYS A 32 -28.35 -15.80 5.30
CA LYS A 32 -28.90 -16.47 6.48
C LYS A 32 -30.03 -15.66 7.08
N LYS A 33 -31.08 -16.33 7.56
CA LYS A 33 -32.24 -15.68 8.20
C LYS A 33 -31.93 -15.12 9.59
N LYS A 34 -30.90 -15.65 10.26
CA LYS A 34 -30.45 -15.24 11.59
C LYS A 34 -28.94 -15.33 11.64
N VAL A 35 -28.33 -14.32 12.24
CA VAL A 35 -26.90 -14.29 12.59
C VAL A 35 -26.74 -14.41 14.11
N GLU A 36 -25.54 -14.79 14.52
CA GLU A 36 -25.19 -14.88 15.93
C GLU A 36 -25.24 -13.50 16.60
N LYS A 37 -25.43 -13.48 17.93
CA LYS A 37 -25.48 -12.24 18.69
C LYS A 37 -24.13 -11.52 18.58
N GLY A 38 -24.15 -10.24 18.20
CA GLY A 38 -22.93 -9.43 18.00
C GLY A 38 -22.40 -9.44 16.57
N VAL A 39 -22.96 -10.27 15.69
CA VAL A 39 -22.67 -10.25 14.25
C VAL A 39 -23.66 -9.34 13.53
N ILE A 40 -23.14 -8.50 12.65
CA ILE A 40 -23.90 -7.56 11.84
C ILE A 40 -24.25 -8.24 10.52
N GLN A 41 -25.54 -8.49 10.28
CA GLN A 41 -26.02 -8.98 9.00
C GLN A 41 -25.95 -7.85 7.96
N ILE A 42 -25.26 -8.08 6.85
CA ILE A 42 -25.24 -7.18 5.70
C ILE A 42 -26.34 -7.58 4.71
N SER A 43 -27.11 -6.58 4.28
CA SER A 43 -28.14 -6.70 3.23
C SER A 43 -27.82 -5.78 2.06
N SER A 44 -28.52 -5.94 0.94
CA SER A 44 -28.38 -5.04 -0.23
C SER A 44 -28.63 -3.56 0.08
N ASP A 45 -29.33 -3.26 1.18
CA ASP A 45 -29.68 -1.90 1.58
C ASP A 45 -28.64 -1.28 2.53
N SER A 46 -27.60 -2.05 2.90
CA SER A 46 -26.50 -1.59 3.76
C SER A 46 -25.52 -0.73 2.95
N ILE A 47 -25.94 0.44 2.48
CA ILE A 47 -25.13 1.36 1.65
C ILE A 47 -24.35 2.31 2.55
N TYR A 48 -23.04 2.48 2.28
CA TYR A 48 -22.18 3.34 3.07
C TYR A 48 -22.52 4.84 2.87
N PRO A 49 -22.52 5.66 3.94
CA PRO A 49 -22.50 5.24 5.34
C PRO A 49 -23.92 4.91 5.84
N CYS A 50 -24.18 3.65 6.22
CA CYS A 50 -25.41 3.32 6.92
C CYS A 50 -25.23 3.53 8.43
N LYS A 51 -26.30 3.33 9.22
CA LYS A 51 -26.25 3.49 10.69
C LYS A 51 -25.18 2.55 11.27
N GLY A 52 -24.12 3.13 11.84
CA GLY A 52 -22.97 2.40 12.37
C GLY A 52 -21.67 2.61 11.60
N GLY A 53 -21.69 3.42 10.53
CA GLY A 53 -20.48 3.83 9.82
C GLY A 53 -19.90 2.73 8.93
N TYR A 54 -20.73 1.91 8.29
CA TYR A 54 -20.29 0.87 7.38
C TYR A 54 -21.25 0.70 6.20
N GLY A 55 -20.86 -0.07 5.19
CA GLY A 55 -21.76 -0.48 4.10
C GLY A 55 -21.03 -0.76 2.79
N TYR A 56 -21.80 -1.20 1.79
CA TYR A 56 -21.35 -1.23 0.40
C TYR A 56 -21.06 0.19 -0.09
N ASP A 57 -19.93 0.37 -0.74
CA ASP A 57 -19.43 1.67 -1.19
C ASP A 57 -18.97 1.60 -2.66
N PHE A 58 -18.77 2.75 -3.30
CA PHE A 58 -18.29 2.96 -4.69
C PHE A 58 -19.12 2.35 -5.83
N LEU A 59 -19.67 1.17 -5.64
CA LEU A 59 -20.57 0.46 -6.54
C LEU A 59 -21.84 0.03 -5.78
N PRO A 60 -22.96 -0.17 -6.49
CA PRO A 60 -24.15 -0.74 -5.89
C PRO A 60 -23.86 -2.11 -5.23
N ALA A 61 -24.62 -2.43 -4.19
CA ALA A 61 -24.56 -3.76 -3.58
C ALA A 61 -24.72 -4.87 -4.65
N PRO A 62 -23.95 -5.97 -4.56
CA PRO A 62 -23.96 -6.99 -5.59
C PRO A 62 -25.34 -7.65 -5.71
N MET A 63 -25.87 -7.68 -6.93
CA MET A 63 -27.08 -8.46 -7.22
C MET A 63 -26.81 -9.96 -7.01
N LYS A 64 -27.83 -10.75 -6.66
CA LYS A 64 -27.70 -12.19 -6.31
C LYS A 64 -26.94 -13.05 -7.32
N LYS A 65 -26.97 -12.69 -8.61
CA LYS A 65 -26.30 -13.41 -9.71
C LYS A 65 -25.17 -12.60 -10.35
N SER A 66 -24.75 -11.50 -9.72
CA SER A 66 -23.64 -10.69 -10.20
C SER A 66 -22.32 -11.43 -10.03
N ASN A 67 -21.43 -11.19 -10.99
CA ASN A 67 -20.02 -11.53 -10.93
C ASN A 67 -19.14 -10.26 -10.93
N GLU A 68 -19.76 -9.07 -10.88
CA GLU A 68 -19.06 -7.80 -10.81
C GLU A 68 -18.36 -7.64 -9.45
N PRO A 69 -17.24 -6.89 -9.40
CA PRO A 69 -16.63 -6.51 -8.14
C PRO A 69 -17.58 -5.66 -7.28
N PHE A 70 -17.32 -5.65 -5.98
CA PHE A 70 -18.02 -4.76 -5.05
C PHE A 70 -17.07 -4.28 -3.96
N PHE A 71 -17.40 -3.15 -3.35
CA PHE A 71 -16.60 -2.57 -2.28
C PHE A 71 -17.40 -2.49 -0.99
N PHE A 72 -16.70 -2.58 0.12
CA PHE A 72 -17.29 -2.43 1.45
C PHE A 72 -16.39 -1.56 2.30
N SER A 73 -16.97 -0.56 2.96
CA SER A 73 -16.25 0.37 3.82
C SER A 73 -16.75 0.34 5.25
N VAL A 74 -15.86 0.66 6.19
CA VAL A 74 -16.17 0.81 7.62
C VAL A 74 -15.32 1.93 8.24
N ASP A 75 -15.97 2.84 8.96
CA ASP A 75 -15.33 3.92 9.70
C ASP A 75 -14.49 3.33 10.82
N VAL A 76 -13.19 3.64 10.82
CA VAL A 76 -12.26 3.21 11.87
C VAL A 76 -11.20 4.28 12.13
N PRO A 77 -10.71 4.45 13.37
CA PRO A 77 -9.60 5.35 13.64
C PRO A 77 -8.29 4.83 13.02
N ASP A 78 -7.29 5.69 12.94
CA ASP A 78 -5.95 5.31 12.50
C ASP A 78 -5.37 4.15 13.31
N GLY A 79 -4.66 3.25 12.63
CA GLY A 79 -4.02 2.09 13.25
C GLY A 79 -3.96 0.88 12.34
N ASN A 80 -3.47 -0.23 12.87
CA ASN A 80 -3.46 -1.51 12.18
C ASN A 80 -4.70 -2.32 12.57
N TYR A 81 -5.26 -3.03 11.60
CA TYR A 81 -6.43 -3.86 11.77
C TYR A 81 -6.18 -5.26 11.26
N LEU A 82 -6.32 -6.24 12.13
CA LEU A 82 -6.43 -7.64 11.74
C LEU A 82 -7.77 -7.84 11.02
N VAL A 83 -7.69 -8.32 9.80
CA VAL A 83 -8.83 -8.64 8.95
C VAL A 83 -8.92 -10.14 8.82
N THR A 84 -10.04 -10.72 9.25
CA THR A 84 -10.38 -12.13 8.99
C THR A 84 -11.49 -12.18 7.96
N VAL A 85 -11.21 -12.77 6.80
CA VAL A 85 -12.16 -12.89 5.70
C VAL A 85 -12.49 -14.36 5.47
N THR A 86 -13.77 -14.68 5.31
CA THR A 86 -14.22 -16.01 4.88
C THR A 86 -14.78 -15.91 3.48
N LEU A 87 -14.09 -16.52 2.53
CA LEU A 87 -14.45 -16.55 1.11
C LEU A 87 -15.22 -17.82 0.79
N GLY A 88 -16.20 -17.72 -0.11
CA GLY A 88 -16.98 -18.87 -0.57
C GLY A 88 -18.49 -18.63 -0.57
N ASN A 89 -19.23 -19.61 -1.11
CA ASN A 89 -20.67 -19.52 -1.24
C ASN A 89 -21.33 -20.91 -1.18
N ALA A 90 -22.46 -21.02 -0.46
CA ALA A 90 -23.18 -22.28 -0.30
C ALA A 90 -23.75 -22.84 -1.62
N ARG A 91 -23.99 -21.98 -2.62
CA ARG A 91 -24.77 -22.32 -3.82
C ARG A 91 -23.97 -22.27 -5.12
N LYS A 92 -22.82 -21.60 -5.16
CA LYS A 92 -21.95 -21.51 -6.35
C LYS A 92 -20.48 -21.63 -5.98
N ALA A 93 -19.66 -22.05 -6.94
CA ALA A 93 -18.21 -21.92 -6.85
C ALA A 93 -17.81 -20.44 -6.96
N GLY A 94 -16.66 -20.07 -6.40
CA GLY A 94 -16.15 -18.71 -6.37
C GLY A 94 -14.69 -18.61 -6.84
N SER A 95 -14.33 -17.43 -7.31
CA SER A 95 -12.97 -17.00 -7.66
C SER A 95 -12.85 -15.58 -7.16
N THR A 96 -12.11 -15.37 -6.07
CA THR A 96 -12.12 -14.10 -5.33
C THR A 96 -10.72 -13.57 -5.03
N THR A 97 -10.51 -12.32 -5.42
CA THR A 97 -9.36 -11.47 -5.07
C THR A 97 -9.83 -10.47 -4.02
N VAL A 98 -9.01 -10.25 -2.99
CA VAL A 98 -9.30 -9.28 -1.92
C VAL A 98 -8.19 -8.24 -1.92
N ARG A 99 -8.59 -6.98 -2.06
CA ARG A 99 -7.73 -5.82 -1.92
C ARG A 99 -8.29 -4.89 -0.84
N ALA A 100 -7.43 -4.04 -0.28
CA ALA A 100 -7.87 -3.01 0.66
C ALA A 100 -7.22 -1.66 0.38
N GLU A 101 -7.89 -0.59 0.80
CA GLU A 101 -7.60 0.81 0.48
C GLU A 101 -7.41 1.00 -1.02
N SER A 102 -6.36 1.73 -1.39
CA SER A 102 -5.91 1.98 -2.76
C SER A 102 -5.36 0.70 -3.43
N ARG A 103 -6.20 -0.34 -3.54
CA ARG A 103 -5.91 -1.62 -4.20
C ARG A 103 -4.67 -2.38 -3.68
N ARG A 104 -4.29 -2.24 -2.41
CA ARG A 104 -3.25 -3.10 -1.82
C ARG A 104 -3.70 -4.56 -1.89
N LEU A 105 -2.90 -5.42 -2.50
CA LEU A 105 -3.26 -6.83 -2.75
C LEU A 105 -3.02 -7.67 -1.49
N PHE A 106 -4.03 -8.41 -1.04
CA PHE A 106 -3.91 -9.30 0.12
C PHE A 106 -4.20 -10.76 -0.20
N LEU A 107 -5.20 -11.04 -1.04
CA LEU A 107 -5.52 -12.39 -1.51
C LEU A 107 -5.74 -12.32 -3.01
N GLU A 108 -5.16 -13.25 -3.77
CA GLU A 108 -5.26 -13.24 -5.23
C GLU A 108 -5.91 -14.52 -5.74
N ASN A 109 -6.95 -14.39 -6.57
CA ASN A 109 -7.55 -15.47 -7.35
C ASN A 109 -7.94 -16.72 -6.53
N ILE A 110 -8.39 -16.54 -5.28
CA ILE A 110 -8.73 -17.64 -4.39
C ILE A 110 -9.95 -18.38 -4.94
N SER A 111 -9.74 -19.66 -5.28
CA SER A 111 -10.79 -20.52 -5.81
C SER A 111 -11.49 -21.28 -4.69
N THR A 112 -12.82 -21.32 -4.75
CA THR A 112 -13.66 -22.11 -3.84
C THR A 112 -14.65 -22.95 -4.63
N ARG A 113 -14.83 -24.21 -4.23
CA ARG A 113 -15.92 -25.04 -4.76
C ARG A 113 -17.26 -24.59 -4.22
N LYS A 114 -18.34 -25.00 -4.87
CA LYS A 114 -19.70 -24.81 -4.33
C LYS A 114 -19.80 -25.44 -2.95
N GLY A 115 -20.20 -24.65 -1.95
CA GLY A 115 -20.34 -25.11 -0.57
C GLY A 115 -19.06 -25.09 0.25
N GLU A 116 -17.92 -24.75 -0.37
CA GLU A 116 -16.64 -24.60 0.32
C GLU A 116 -16.49 -23.17 0.85
N PHE A 117 -15.90 -23.06 2.04
CA PHE A 117 -15.57 -21.80 2.68
C PHE A 117 -14.12 -21.85 3.16
N LEU A 118 -13.33 -20.86 2.76
CA LEU A 118 -11.92 -20.73 3.13
C LEU A 118 -11.74 -19.44 3.91
N THR A 119 -11.09 -19.52 5.07
CA THR A 119 -10.85 -18.36 5.94
C THR A 119 -9.38 -17.96 5.86
N TYR A 120 -9.15 -16.66 5.68
CA TYR A 120 -7.82 -16.06 5.62
C TYR A 120 -7.71 -14.89 6.58
N ARG A 121 -6.49 -14.60 7.03
CA ARG A 121 -6.17 -13.48 7.89
C ARG A 121 -5.04 -12.66 7.28
N PHE A 122 -5.13 -11.35 7.43
CA PHE A 122 -4.09 -10.40 7.03
C PHE A 122 -4.29 -9.08 7.79
N THR A 123 -3.27 -8.22 7.81
CA THR A 123 -3.34 -6.96 8.55
C THR A 123 -3.27 -5.75 7.63
N VAL A 124 -4.22 -4.82 7.80
CA VAL A 124 -4.33 -3.59 7.01
C VAL A 124 -4.02 -2.38 7.88
N ASN A 125 -3.12 -1.52 7.41
CA ASN A 125 -2.88 -0.22 8.05
C ASN A 125 -3.86 0.83 7.51
N LYS A 126 -4.57 1.53 8.41
CA LYS A 126 -5.43 2.68 8.12
C LYS A 126 -4.80 3.97 8.62
N ARG A 127 -4.91 5.04 7.83
CA ARG A 127 -4.37 6.36 8.16
C ARG A 127 -5.21 7.49 7.57
N ASN A 128 -5.24 8.63 8.26
CA ASN A 128 -5.79 9.89 7.76
C ASN A 128 -4.72 10.99 7.71
N THR A 129 -5.07 12.20 7.29
CA THR A 129 -4.12 13.31 7.18
C THR A 129 -3.72 13.95 8.51
N ILE A 130 -4.37 13.65 9.64
CA ILE A 130 -4.17 14.36 10.91
C ILE A 130 -2.91 13.85 11.62
N ILE A 131 -1.93 14.73 11.87
CA ILE A 131 -0.70 14.38 12.60
C ILE A 131 -0.88 14.63 14.10
N ALA A 132 -1.38 15.82 14.43
CA ALA A 132 -1.67 16.29 15.78
C ALA A 132 -2.69 17.44 15.68
N ASP A 133 -3.09 18.02 16.81
CA ASP A 133 -4.01 19.16 16.84
C ASP A 133 -3.48 20.32 15.99
N GLY A 134 -4.24 20.69 14.94
CA GLY A 134 -3.89 21.76 14.01
C GLY A 134 -2.81 21.42 12.98
N GLU A 135 -2.27 20.19 12.98
CA GLU A 135 -1.22 19.77 12.07
C GLU A 135 -1.68 18.60 11.18
N LYS A 136 -1.50 18.75 9.86
CA LYS A 136 -1.91 17.76 8.87
C LYS A 136 -0.82 17.50 7.83
N VAL A 137 -0.84 16.30 7.26
CA VAL A 137 -0.10 15.97 6.04
C VAL A 137 -0.61 16.87 4.91
N GLN A 138 0.32 17.46 4.17
CA GLN A 138 0.01 18.18 2.95
C GLN A 138 -0.12 17.17 1.81
N ILE A 139 -1.36 16.92 1.40
CA ILE A 139 -1.67 16.03 0.28
C ILE A 139 -1.94 16.86 -0.99
N LYS A 140 -1.60 16.30 -2.15
CA LYS A 140 -1.83 16.90 -3.47
C LYS A 140 -3.31 16.87 -3.83
N GLU A 141 -3.72 17.68 -4.81
CA GLU A 141 -5.10 17.67 -5.32
C GLU A 141 -5.53 16.28 -5.80
N ARG A 142 -4.65 15.56 -6.53
CA ARG A 142 -4.90 14.19 -6.99
C ARG A 142 -5.07 13.16 -5.86
N GLU A 143 -4.64 13.49 -4.64
CA GLU A 143 -4.73 12.61 -3.48
C GLU A 143 -6.01 12.79 -2.67
N LYS A 144 -6.77 13.86 -2.89
CA LYS A 144 -7.94 14.19 -2.06
C LYS A 144 -9.02 13.12 -2.05
N ASN A 145 -9.09 12.32 -3.11
CA ASN A 145 -10.03 11.20 -3.25
C ASN A 145 -9.38 9.83 -3.04
N LYS A 146 -8.08 9.78 -2.70
CA LYS A 146 -7.39 8.52 -2.41
C LYS A 146 -7.92 7.91 -1.12
N LEU A 147 -8.10 6.60 -1.15
CA LEU A 147 -8.61 5.82 -0.02
C LEU A 147 -7.64 5.80 1.17
N ASN A 148 -6.35 6.02 0.92
CA ASN A 148 -5.32 6.02 1.94
C ASN A 148 -5.32 7.21 2.92
N TRP A 149 -6.12 8.26 2.69
CA TRP A 149 -6.09 9.51 3.46
C TRP A 149 -7.44 9.92 4.04
N ASP A 150 -8.31 8.96 4.34
CA ASP A 150 -9.65 9.17 4.86
C ASP A 150 -9.87 8.53 6.26
N ASP A 151 -11.13 8.50 6.70
CA ASP A 151 -11.52 8.01 8.03
C ASP A 151 -12.14 6.60 8.04
N LYS A 152 -11.96 5.83 6.96
CA LYS A 152 -12.51 4.47 6.84
C LYS A 152 -11.47 3.47 6.36
N LEU A 153 -11.77 2.19 6.56
CA LEU A 153 -11.18 1.11 5.77
C LEU A 153 -12.08 0.86 4.57
N THR A 154 -11.49 0.56 3.41
CA THR A 154 -12.23 0.18 2.20
C THR A 154 -11.67 -1.12 1.65
N PHE A 155 -12.54 -2.10 1.40
CA PHE A 155 -12.20 -3.39 0.82
C PHE A 155 -12.79 -3.53 -0.57
N GLU A 156 -12.02 -4.05 -1.52
CA GLU A 156 -12.48 -4.50 -2.82
C GLU A 156 -12.53 -6.02 -2.85
N PHE A 157 -13.69 -6.57 -3.20
CA PHE A 157 -13.88 -7.98 -3.49
C PHE A 157 -14.09 -8.13 -5.00
N ASN A 158 -13.08 -8.66 -5.68
CA ASN A 158 -13.02 -8.81 -7.15
C ASN A 158 -12.73 -10.30 -7.49
N GLY A 159 -12.51 -10.63 -8.75
CA GLY A 159 -12.32 -11.99 -9.27
C GLY A 159 -13.37 -12.34 -10.33
N ASP A 160 -13.31 -13.54 -10.90
CA ASP A 160 -14.28 -13.92 -11.95
C ASP A 160 -15.69 -14.16 -11.37
N VAL A 161 -15.75 -14.56 -10.10
CA VAL A 161 -16.99 -14.81 -9.34
C VAL A 161 -16.72 -14.47 -7.87
N PRO A 162 -16.66 -13.17 -7.49
CA PRO A 162 -16.35 -12.76 -6.13
C PRO A 162 -17.39 -13.28 -5.14
N CYS A 163 -16.93 -13.92 -4.07
CA CYS A 163 -17.78 -14.56 -3.06
C CYS A 163 -17.24 -14.31 -1.65
N LEU A 164 -17.94 -13.46 -0.89
CA LEU A 164 -17.66 -13.16 0.51
C LEU A 164 -18.78 -13.73 1.39
N ALA A 165 -18.40 -14.47 2.43
CA ALA A 165 -19.33 -15.00 3.43
C ALA A 165 -19.31 -14.16 4.72
N SER A 166 -18.13 -13.77 5.19
CA SER A 166 -17.99 -12.93 6.40
C SER A 166 -16.72 -12.10 6.37
N LEU A 167 -16.75 -10.96 7.06
CA LEU A 167 -15.61 -10.08 7.28
C LEU A 167 -15.55 -9.69 8.76
N LYS A 168 -14.42 -9.91 9.41
CA LYS A 168 -14.15 -9.48 10.79
C LYS A 168 -12.97 -8.52 10.80
N ILE A 169 -13.09 -7.42 11.51
CA ILE A 169 -12.10 -6.34 11.55
C ILE A 169 -11.85 -6.01 13.02
N GLU A 170 -10.61 -6.15 13.45
CA GLU A 170 -10.20 -5.97 14.85
C GLU A 170 -8.94 -5.11 14.92
N PRO A 171 -8.88 -4.09 15.78
CA PRO A 171 -7.62 -3.36 15.98
C PRO A 171 -6.55 -4.33 16.50
N VAL A 172 -5.33 -4.19 15.97
CA VAL A 172 -4.19 -5.04 16.33
C VAL A 172 -2.95 -4.17 16.49
N ASN A 173 -2.15 -4.42 17.53
CA ASN A 173 -0.95 -3.62 17.83
C ASN A 173 0.32 -4.47 17.95
N ASP A 174 0.20 -5.79 18.04
CA ASP A 174 1.25 -6.78 18.23
C ASP A 174 1.71 -7.42 16.91
N VAL A 175 1.84 -6.60 15.86
CA VAL A 175 2.33 -7.01 14.53
C VAL A 175 3.56 -6.19 14.16
N VAL A 176 4.47 -6.76 13.37
CA VAL A 176 5.58 -5.98 12.77
C VAL A 176 4.98 -5.06 11.73
N THR A 177 5.18 -3.74 11.86
CA THR A 177 4.76 -2.78 10.84
C THR A 177 5.95 -2.36 9.99
N VAL A 178 5.81 -2.49 8.67
CA VAL A 178 6.78 -2.04 7.68
C VAL A 178 6.21 -0.79 7.01
N PHE A 179 6.73 0.37 7.41
CA PHE A 179 6.38 1.65 6.82
C PHE A 179 7.13 1.84 5.51
N LEU A 180 6.42 2.21 4.44
CA LEU A 180 7.04 2.47 3.14
C LEU A 180 7.07 3.97 2.89
N ALA A 181 8.27 4.53 2.76
CA ALA A 181 8.51 5.90 2.33
C ALA A 181 9.12 5.87 0.93
N GLY A 182 8.43 6.47 -0.04
CA GLY A 182 8.91 6.47 -1.41
C GLY A 182 8.08 7.29 -2.38
N ASN A 183 8.23 6.96 -3.66
CA ASN A 183 7.70 7.72 -4.79
C ASN A 183 6.68 6.92 -5.63
N SER A 184 6.52 7.21 -6.93
CA SER A 184 5.55 6.55 -7.81
C SER A 184 5.82 5.05 -8.05
N THR A 185 7.05 4.59 -7.83
CA THR A 185 7.42 3.17 -7.91
C THR A 185 6.98 2.36 -6.69
N VAL A 186 6.58 3.04 -5.60
CA VAL A 186 6.24 2.45 -4.29
C VAL A 186 4.77 2.68 -3.91
N VAL A 187 4.18 3.83 -4.28
CA VAL A 187 2.83 4.32 -3.89
C VAL A 187 1.69 3.39 -4.26
N ASP A 188 0.65 3.31 -3.43
CA ASP A 188 -0.60 2.66 -3.83
C ASP A 188 -1.34 3.47 -4.92
N GLN A 189 -1.67 2.81 -6.03
CA GLN A 189 -2.42 3.42 -7.14
C GLN A 189 -3.90 2.99 -7.07
N ASP A 190 -4.84 3.93 -7.02
CA ASP A 190 -6.27 3.60 -6.95
C ASP A 190 -6.81 2.96 -8.23
N ASN A 191 -6.24 3.34 -9.37
CA ASN A 191 -6.86 3.13 -10.68
C ASN A 191 -5.93 2.37 -11.63
N GLU A 192 -6.53 1.52 -12.48
CA GLU A 192 -5.81 0.89 -13.59
C GLU A 192 -5.33 1.92 -14.62
N PRO A 193 -4.24 1.66 -15.35
CA PRO A 193 -3.36 0.48 -15.28
C PRO A 193 -2.20 0.58 -14.29
N TRP A 194 -2.11 1.66 -13.51
CA TRP A 194 -0.90 1.95 -12.74
C TRP A 194 -0.80 1.04 -11.53
N ALA A 195 0.40 0.56 -11.23
CA ALA A 195 0.68 -0.20 -10.02
C ALA A 195 2.12 0.00 -9.55
N SER A 196 2.39 -0.39 -8.31
CA SER A 196 3.69 -0.25 -7.66
C SER A 196 4.01 -1.47 -6.80
N TRP A 197 5.28 -1.67 -6.45
CA TRP A 197 5.65 -2.83 -5.65
C TRP A 197 5.11 -2.75 -4.21
N GLY A 198 5.03 -1.54 -3.63
CA GLY A 198 4.55 -1.34 -2.26
C GLY A 198 3.07 -1.71 -2.10
N GLN A 199 2.31 -1.61 -3.18
CA GLN A 199 0.92 -2.04 -3.27
C GLN A 199 0.77 -3.57 -3.34
N MET A 200 1.76 -4.27 -3.89
CA MET A 200 1.70 -5.72 -4.16
C MET A 200 2.31 -6.56 -3.05
N ILE A 201 3.33 -6.05 -2.35
CA ILE A 201 4.05 -6.79 -1.31
C ILE A 201 3.18 -7.37 -0.17
N PRO A 202 2.04 -6.77 0.25
CA PRO A 202 1.23 -7.34 1.34
C PRO A 202 0.67 -8.73 1.03
N ARG A 203 0.52 -9.10 -0.25
CA ARG A 203 0.01 -10.41 -0.70
C ARG A 203 0.82 -11.58 -0.17
N PHE A 204 2.11 -11.38 0.05
CA PHE A 204 3.05 -12.46 0.33
C PHE A 204 3.23 -12.75 1.82
N PHE A 205 2.67 -11.93 2.70
CA PHE A 205 2.81 -12.06 4.15
C PHE A 205 1.49 -12.41 4.83
N ASP A 206 1.58 -13.14 5.94
CA ASP A 206 0.45 -13.46 6.80
C ASP A 206 0.05 -12.26 7.70
N GLU A 207 -0.84 -12.49 8.67
CA GLU A 207 -1.33 -11.44 9.57
C GLU A 207 -0.29 -10.80 10.49
N HIS A 208 0.90 -11.38 10.66
CA HIS A 208 1.91 -10.89 11.61
C HIS A 208 2.71 -9.70 11.07
N VAL A 209 2.59 -9.39 9.78
CA VAL A 209 3.26 -8.26 9.12
C VAL A 209 2.22 -7.31 8.52
N CYS A 210 2.31 -6.03 8.85
CA CYS A 210 1.48 -4.99 8.27
C CYS A 210 2.32 -4.01 7.45
N PHE A 211 1.95 -3.78 6.19
CA PHE A 211 2.58 -2.77 5.36
C PHE A 211 1.79 -1.47 5.38
N ALA A 212 2.44 -0.39 5.82
CA ALA A 212 1.87 0.94 5.90
C ALA A 212 2.51 1.84 4.82
N ASN A 213 1.84 1.97 3.67
CA ASN A 213 2.42 2.62 2.49
C ASN A 213 2.16 4.14 2.47
N TYR A 214 3.16 4.93 2.84
CA TYR A 214 3.08 6.39 2.86
C TYR A 214 3.61 7.06 1.59
N ALA A 215 4.17 6.28 0.66
CA ALA A 215 4.74 6.77 -0.59
C ALA A 215 3.71 7.55 -1.41
N GLU A 216 4.18 8.48 -2.24
CA GLU A 216 3.32 9.19 -3.18
C GLU A 216 4.04 9.50 -4.50
N SER A 217 3.29 9.47 -5.60
CA SER A 217 3.80 9.80 -6.92
C SER A 217 4.49 11.16 -6.92
N GLY A 218 5.63 11.28 -7.58
CA GLY A 218 6.37 12.54 -7.71
C GLY A 218 7.12 13.01 -6.46
N GLU A 219 7.03 12.29 -5.34
CA GLU A 219 7.79 12.64 -4.13
C GLU A 219 9.30 12.45 -4.35
N ARG A 220 10.04 13.39 -3.75
CA ARG A 220 11.45 13.31 -3.42
C ARG A 220 11.58 13.08 -1.92
N ALA A 221 12.78 12.73 -1.47
CA ALA A 221 13.04 12.62 -0.03
C ALA A 221 12.71 13.94 0.70
N ASP A 222 13.04 15.10 0.11
CA ASP A 222 12.80 16.40 0.73
C ASP A 222 11.32 16.82 0.78
N THR A 223 10.56 16.55 -0.29
CA THR A 223 9.14 16.89 -0.34
C THR A 223 8.31 15.98 0.54
N PHE A 224 8.67 14.69 0.65
CA PHE A 224 8.03 13.76 1.55
C PHE A 224 8.14 14.20 3.01
N ILE A 225 9.33 14.67 3.41
CA ILE A 225 9.58 15.24 4.74
C ILE A 225 8.75 16.51 4.94
N LYS A 226 8.85 17.47 4.01
CA LYS A 226 8.16 18.77 4.10
C LYS A 226 6.63 18.65 4.12
N ALA A 227 6.08 17.67 3.41
CA ALA A 227 4.66 17.38 3.38
C ALA A 227 4.14 16.78 4.69
N GLY A 228 5.02 16.44 5.64
CA GLY A 228 4.63 15.83 6.91
C GLY A 228 4.32 14.34 6.84
N ARG A 229 4.54 13.68 5.69
CA ARG A 229 4.30 12.23 5.53
C ARG A 229 5.16 11.40 6.47
N LEU A 230 6.44 11.73 6.57
CA LEU A 230 7.36 11.08 7.52
C LEU A 230 6.87 11.28 8.95
N LYS A 231 6.50 12.51 9.30
CA LYS A 231 6.00 12.82 10.64
C LYS A 231 4.74 12.02 10.97
N LYS A 232 3.81 11.89 10.01
CA LYS A 232 2.61 11.07 10.13
C LYS A 232 2.93 9.58 10.31
N ALA A 233 3.84 9.01 9.51
CA ALA A 233 4.24 7.61 9.66
C ALA A 233 4.77 7.33 11.08
N LEU A 234 5.60 8.25 11.61
CA LEU A 234 6.18 8.15 12.94
C LEU A 234 5.16 8.29 14.09
N THR A 235 3.90 8.68 13.84
CA THR A 235 2.84 8.68 14.87
C THR A 235 2.31 7.28 15.15
N GLN A 236 2.43 6.35 14.19
CA GLN A 236 1.96 4.97 14.33
C GLN A 236 3.11 3.97 14.55
N MET A 237 4.36 4.41 14.38
CA MET A 237 5.56 3.58 14.56
C MET A 237 5.81 3.26 16.03
N LYS A 238 6.14 2.00 16.30
CA LYS A 238 6.62 1.50 17.60
C LYS A 238 8.00 0.86 17.47
N GLU A 239 8.61 0.57 18.62
CA GLU A 239 9.89 -0.12 18.68
C GLU A 239 9.83 -1.47 17.94
N GLY A 240 10.86 -1.76 17.14
CA GLY A 240 10.96 -2.99 16.34
C GLY A 240 10.22 -2.97 15.00
N ASP A 241 9.47 -1.90 14.70
CA ASP A 241 8.94 -1.67 13.35
C ASP A 241 10.05 -1.26 12.37
N TYR A 242 9.79 -1.39 11.07
CA TYR A 242 10.74 -1.08 10.01
C TYR A 242 10.26 0.12 9.19
N MET A 243 11.20 0.91 8.67
CA MET A 243 10.90 1.88 7.61
C MET A 243 11.76 1.60 6.39
N PHE A 244 11.12 1.22 5.30
CA PHE A 244 11.73 1.03 3.98
C PHE A 244 11.71 2.37 3.25
N ILE A 245 12.89 2.83 2.83
CA ILE A 245 13.10 4.17 2.27
C ILE A 245 13.61 4.02 0.84
N GLU A 246 12.76 4.33 -0.14
CA GLU A 246 13.10 4.29 -1.57
C GLU A 246 12.90 5.65 -2.25
N PHE A 247 13.99 6.34 -2.54
CA PHE A 247 14.01 7.60 -3.26
C PHE A 247 15.16 7.64 -4.28
N GLY A 248 15.21 8.68 -5.13
CA GLY A 248 16.21 8.83 -6.18
C GLY A 248 15.62 9.16 -7.54
N HIS A 249 14.46 8.60 -7.90
CA HIS A 249 13.79 8.83 -9.20
C HIS A 249 13.54 10.31 -9.49
N ASN A 250 13.03 11.03 -8.49
CA ASN A 250 12.70 12.45 -8.60
C ASN A 250 13.81 13.34 -8.06
N ASP A 251 14.60 12.83 -7.12
CA ASP A 251 15.71 13.56 -6.49
C ASP A 251 16.78 13.90 -7.53
N GLN A 252 17.09 13.00 -8.47
CA GLN A 252 18.08 13.21 -9.54
C GLN A 252 17.81 14.42 -10.44
N LYS A 253 16.54 14.83 -10.54
CA LYS A 253 16.10 15.97 -11.34
C LYS A 253 16.44 17.31 -10.70
N LEU A 254 16.74 17.34 -9.40
CA LEU A 254 17.09 18.59 -8.71
C LEU A 254 18.48 19.05 -9.13
N LYS A 255 18.54 20.24 -9.72
CA LYS A 255 19.79 20.92 -10.11
C LYS A 255 19.90 22.27 -9.38
N GLY A 256 21.12 22.79 -9.28
CA GLY A 256 21.42 24.09 -8.68
C GLY A 256 22.09 24.00 -7.30
N PRO A 257 22.42 25.16 -6.69
CA PRO A 257 23.20 25.23 -5.46
C PRO A 257 22.55 24.44 -4.31
N GLY A 258 23.37 23.63 -3.63
CA GLY A 258 22.91 22.82 -2.50
C GLY A 258 21.98 21.66 -2.89
N LYS A 259 21.94 21.25 -4.16
CA LYS A 259 21.25 20.05 -4.64
C LYS A 259 22.26 19.01 -5.14
N GLY A 260 22.00 17.74 -4.88
CA GLY A 260 22.81 16.64 -5.38
C GLY A 260 22.76 15.38 -4.52
N ALA A 261 23.25 14.27 -5.08
CA ALA A 261 23.26 12.95 -4.48
C ALA A 261 23.98 12.93 -3.12
N TYR A 262 25.23 13.40 -3.07
CA TYR A 262 26.06 13.40 -1.86
C TYR A 262 25.85 14.59 -0.91
N TYR A 263 24.87 15.47 -1.19
CA TYR A 263 24.57 16.62 -0.34
C TYR A 263 23.11 16.62 0.13
N SER A 264 22.18 17.19 -0.65
CA SER A 264 20.78 17.31 -0.19
C SER A 264 20.13 15.95 -0.02
N PHE A 265 20.36 15.03 -0.95
CA PHE A 265 19.77 13.70 -0.90
C PHE A 265 20.34 12.89 0.27
N ALA A 266 21.68 12.81 0.39
CA ALA A 266 22.34 12.18 1.52
C ALA A 266 21.92 12.78 2.89
N SER A 267 21.76 14.11 2.97
CA SER A 267 21.29 14.77 4.20
C SER A 267 19.85 14.38 4.56
N ASN A 268 18.96 14.28 3.57
CA ASN A 268 17.60 13.81 3.81
C ASN A 268 17.59 12.34 4.24
N LEU A 269 18.35 11.46 3.57
CA LEU A 269 18.45 10.05 3.95
C LEU A 269 18.94 9.90 5.40
N LYS A 270 19.97 10.68 5.79
CA LYS A 270 20.40 10.72 7.18
C LYS A 270 19.29 11.17 8.12
N TYR A 271 18.53 12.20 7.76
CA TYR A 271 17.40 12.66 8.58
C TYR A 271 16.36 11.55 8.80
N PHE A 272 16.00 10.79 7.75
CA PHE A 272 15.14 9.61 7.90
C PHE A 272 15.70 8.62 8.93
N VAL A 273 16.99 8.27 8.80
CA VAL A 273 17.67 7.34 9.72
C VAL A 273 17.58 7.82 11.17
N ASP A 274 17.89 9.09 11.40
CA ASP A 274 17.93 9.67 12.74
C ASP A 274 16.53 9.64 13.40
N VAL A 275 15.48 10.06 12.68
CA VAL A 275 14.13 10.13 13.26
C VAL A 275 13.43 8.78 13.39
N VAL A 276 13.73 7.82 12.50
CA VAL A 276 13.22 6.44 12.62
C VAL A 276 13.83 5.76 13.83
N ARG A 277 15.16 5.87 14.01
CA ARG A 277 15.85 5.32 15.19
C ARG A 277 15.38 5.97 16.49
N ALA A 278 15.10 7.28 16.48
CA ALA A 278 14.55 7.98 17.64
C ALA A 278 13.17 7.44 18.09
N LYS A 279 12.45 6.73 17.22
CA LYS A 279 11.19 6.03 17.54
C LYS A 279 11.39 4.54 17.90
N GLY A 280 12.63 4.05 17.94
CA GLY A 280 12.94 2.63 18.10
C GLY A 280 12.70 1.81 16.84
N GLY A 281 12.43 2.47 15.70
CA GLY A 281 12.26 1.82 14.41
C GLY A 281 13.60 1.50 13.75
N ILE A 282 13.56 0.57 12.79
CA ILE A 282 14.71 0.08 12.05
C ILE A 282 14.64 0.63 10.61
N PRO A 283 15.48 1.60 10.24
CA PRO A 283 15.54 2.08 8.86
C PRO A 283 16.20 1.01 7.97
N VAL A 284 15.64 0.81 6.79
CA VAL A 284 16.20 -0.02 5.71
C VAL A 284 16.12 0.79 4.42
N PHE A 285 17.24 0.93 3.73
CA PHE A 285 17.25 1.58 2.43
C PHE A 285 16.90 0.58 1.33
N VAL A 286 16.17 1.07 0.32
CA VAL A 286 15.84 0.32 -0.88
C VAL A 286 16.32 1.16 -2.05
N THR A 287 17.28 0.67 -2.83
CA THR A 287 17.79 1.43 -3.99
C THR A 287 16.68 1.59 -5.03
N PRO A 288 16.58 2.74 -5.73
CA PRO A 288 15.48 3.00 -6.64
C PRO A 288 15.46 1.98 -7.79
N THR A 289 14.29 1.51 -8.21
CA THR A 289 14.18 0.63 -9.39
C THR A 289 14.81 1.25 -10.63
N GLN A 290 15.25 0.42 -11.57
CA GLN A 290 15.69 0.89 -12.89
C GLN A 290 14.53 1.52 -13.68
N ARG A 291 14.86 2.42 -14.61
CA ARG A 291 13.95 2.78 -15.70
C ARG A 291 14.15 1.79 -16.85
N ARG A 292 13.10 1.56 -17.65
CA ARG A 292 13.21 0.82 -18.91
C ARG A 292 13.91 1.67 -19.97
N SER A 293 15.24 1.78 -19.86
CA SER A 293 16.12 2.48 -20.79
C SER A 293 17.19 1.52 -21.28
N PHE A 294 17.11 1.07 -22.53
CA PHE A 294 18.08 0.13 -23.09
C PHE A 294 19.03 0.83 -24.07
N ASP A 295 20.29 0.42 -24.10
CA ASP A 295 21.23 0.79 -25.16
C ASP A 295 21.07 -0.08 -26.40
N ASN A 296 21.88 0.19 -27.43
CA ASN A 296 21.85 -0.54 -28.70
C ASN A 296 22.30 -2.01 -28.56
N SER A 297 22.92 -2.39 -27.45
CA SER A 297 23.31 -3.78 -27.13
C SER A 297 22.22 -4.54 -26.36
N GLY A 298 21.11 -3.87 -26.01
CA GLY A 298 20.04 -4.46 -25.22
C GLY A 298 20.35 -4.52 -23.72
N LYS A 299 21.28 -3.68 -23.24
CA LYS A 299 21.62 -3.53 -21.81
C LYS A 299 20.96 -2.30 -21.21
N ILE A 300 20.59 -2.37 -19.92
CA ILE A 300 19.96 -1.23 -19.24
C ILE A 300 21.00 -0.12 -19.05
N GLN A 301 20.63 1.09 -19.45
CA GLN A 301 21.42 2.30 -19.24
C GLN A 301 21.12 2.88 -17.86
N GLU A 302 22.17 3.40 -17.21
CA GLU A 302 22.00 4.09 -15.94
C GLU A 302 21.34 5.45 -16.14
N THR A 303 20.30 5.74 -15.36
CA THR A 303 19.52 6.99 -15.50
C THR A 303 19.30 7.71 -14.17
N HIS A 304 19.81 7.17 -13.06
CA HIS A 304 19.65 7.75 -11.74
C HIS A 304 20.89 8.49 -11.26
N GLU A 305 21.90 8.69 -12.12
CA GLU A 305 23.17 9.34 -11.78
C GLU A 305 23.78 8.69 -10.51
N ASP A 306 24.44 9.48 -9.66
CA ASP A 306 25.10 8.98 -8.46
C ASP A 306 24.13 8.69 -7.28
N TYR A 307 22.80 8.76 -7.48
CA TYR A 307 21.85 8.66 -6.36
C TYR A 307 21.80 7.27 -5.70
N PRO A 308 21.80 6.14 -6.45
CA PRO A 308 21.93 4.82 -5.84
C PRO A 308 23.23 4.68 -5.03
N ASP A 309 24.35 5.20 -5.55
CA ASP A 309 25.65 5.13 -4.87
C ASP A 309 25.70 6.03 -3.62
N ALA A 310 25.12 7.22 -3.67
CA ALA A 310 24.99 8.07 -2.49
C ALA A 310 24.13 7.42 -1.40
N MET A 311 23.07 6.68 -1.76
CA MET A 311 22.28 5.91 -0.81
C MET A 311 23.11 4.82 -0.13
N ARG A 312 23.86 4.03 -0.91
CA ARG A 312 24.79 3.01 -0.38
C ARG A 312 25.86 3.64 0.52
N TRP A 313 26.38 4.79 0.14
CA TRP A 313 27.36 5.54 0.93
C TRP A 313 26.81 5.98 2.29
N VAL A 314 25.60 6.54 2.33
CA VAL A 314 24.93 6.87 3.61
C VAL A 314 24.67 5.60 4.42
N ALA A 315 24.25 4.52 3.76
CA ALA A 315 23.97 3.26 4.43
C ALA A 315 25.20 2.70 5.15
N GLN A 316 26.34 2.69 4.47
CA GLN A 316 27.62 2.27 5.04
C GLN A 316 28.02 3.16 6.23
N ARG A 317 27.89 4.49 6.08
CA ARG A 317 28.29 5.45 7.11
C ARG A 317 27.43 5.35 8.37
N GLU A 318 26.13 5.13 8.20
CA GLU A 318 25.16 5.15 9.29
C GLU A 318 24.82 3.74 9.80
N GLY A 319 25.38 2.67 9.21
CA GLY A 319 25.10 1.28 9.59
C GLY A 319 23.66 0.86 9.30
N VAL A 320 23.17 1.18 8.10
CA VAL A 320 21.81 0.87 7.63
C VAL A 320 21.89 -0.25 6.60
N GLN A 321 20.99 -1.23 6.69
CA GLN A 321 20.90 -2.30 5.69
C GLN A 321 20.30 -1.80 4.38
N VAL A 322 20.71 -2.38 3.25
CA VAL A 322 20.26 -1.98 1.91
C VAL A 322 19.67 -3.17 1.16
N ILE A 323 18.45 -3.01 0.66
CA ILE A 323 17.88 -3.89 -0.37
C ILE A 323 18.32 -3.35 -1.73
N GLU A 324 19.12 -4.14 -2.45
CA GLU A 324 19.68 -3.78 -3.77
C GLU A 324 18.66 -3.97 -4.91
N LEU A 325 17.53 -3.27 -4.83
CA LEU A 325 16.43 -3.37 -5.79
C LEU A 325 16.80 -2.79 -7.17
N HIS A 326 17.66 -1.78 -7.21
CA HIS A 326 18.19 -1.21 -8.44
C HIS A 326 18.89 -2.27 -9.32
N ASP A 327 19.74 -3.10 -8.74
CA ASP A 327 20.45 -4.15 -9.48
C ASP A 327 19.54 -5.34 -9.81
N MET A 328 18.66 -5.72 -8.88
CA MET A 328 17.66 -6.77 -9.15
C MET A 328 16.73 -6.41 -10.31
N THR A 329 16.28 -5.17 -10.39
CA THR A 329 15.41 -4.71 -11.50
C THR A 329 16.18 -4.57 -12.81
N ARG A 330 17.47 -4.23 -12.79
CA ARG A 330 18.34 -4.34 -13.98
C ARG A 330 18.33 -5.75 -14.55
N VAL A 331 18.62 -6.75 -13.70
CA VAL A 331 18.62 -8.16 -14.08
C VAL A 331 17.26 -8.59 -14.62
N PHE A 332 16.18 -8.19 -13.95
CA PHE A 332 14.81 -8.50 -14.38
C PHE A 332 14.50 -7.97 -15.78
N TYR A 333 14.75 -6.69 -16.05
CA TYR A 333 14.41 -6.11 -17.34
C TYR A 333 15.30 -6.66 -18.46
N GLU A 334 16.60 -6.89 -18.19
CA GLU A 334 17.50 -7.52 -19.17
C GLU A 334 17.13 -8.98 -19.47
N ALA A 335 16.65 -9.74 -18.47
CA ALA A 335 16.19 -11.11 -18.65
C ALA A 335 14.92 -11.18 -19.52
N MET A 336 14.00 -10.22 -19.38
CA MET A 336 12.87 -10.08 -20.30
C MET A 336 13.31 -9.61 -21.69
N GLY A 337 14.37 -8.81 -21.78
CA GLY A 337 14.85 -8.18 -23.00
C GLY A 337 14.04 -6.94 -23.41
N VAL A 338 14.51 -6.25 -24.45
CA VAL A 338 14.01 -4.93 -24.84
C VAL A 338 12.50 -4.95 -25.09
N GLU A 339 12.01 -5.68 -26.09
CA GLU A 339 10.57 -5.66 -26.42
C GLU A 339 9.69 -6.34 -25.37
N PRO A 340 9.99 -7.55 -24.87
CA PRO A 340 9.12 -8.22 -23.91
C PRO A 340 9.03 -7.50 -22.56
N SER A 341 10.07 -6.77 -22.13
CA SER A 341 10.03 -5.99 -20.88
C SER A 341 8.92 -4.94 -20.87
N LYS A 342 8.40 -4.48 -22.02
CA LYS A 342 7.22 -3.59 -22.06
C LYS A 342 6.03 -4.16 -21.29
N LYS A 343 5.90 -5.49 -21.20
CA LYS A 343 4.84 -6.17 -20.44
C LYS A 343 4.91 -5.94 -18.92
N ALA A 344 6.03 -5.46 -18.38
CA ALA A 344 6.18 -5.06 -16.98
C ALA A 344 5.89 -3.57 -16.72
N PHE A 345 5.60 -2.80 -17.77
CA PHE A 345 5.39 -1.36 -17.70
C PHE A 345 4.04 -0.99 -18.29
N VAL A 346 3.61 0.25 -18.09
CA VAL A 346 2.37 0.77 -18.70
C VAL A 346 2.60 1.09 -20.19
N HIS A 347 2.62 0.03 -20.99
CA HIS A 347 2.63 0.06 -22.46
C HIS A 347 1.34 -0.60 -22.96
N TYR A 348 0.40 0.21 -23.44
CA TYR A 348 -0.90 -0.27 -23.90
C TYR A 348 -1.32 0.43 -25.20
N PRO A 349 -1.83 -0.31 -26.20
CA PRO A 349 -2.44 0.28 -27.39
C PRO A 349 -3.57 1.26 -27.04
N ALA A 350 -3.84 2.21 -27.93
CA ALA A 350 -5.00 3.10 -27.79
C ALA A 350 -6.30 2.29 -27.68
N GLY A 351 -7.21 2.72 -26.81
CA GLY A 351 -8.49 2.06 -26.57
C GLY A 351 -8.43 0.82 -25.69
N THR A 352 -7.30 0.55 -25.00
CA THR A 352 -7.24 -0.56 -24.03
C THR A 352 -8.11 -0.25 -22.80
N TYR A 353 -8.01 0.99 -22.28
CA TYR A 353 -8.80 1.46 -21.14
C TYR A 353 -9.89 2.45 -21.57
N PRO A 354 -10.99 2.58 -20.80
CA PRO A 354 -12.02 3.59 -21.04
C PRO A 354 -11.42 4.99 -21.21
N ASN A 355 -11.88 5.73 -22.22
CA ASN A 355 -11.45 7.09 -22.54
C ASN A 355 -9.96 7.24 -22.95
N GLN A 356 -9.23 6.14 -23.13
CA GLN A 356 -7.83 6.16 -23.54
C GLN A 356 -7.69 6.31 -25.07
N THR A 357 -7.71 7.55 -25.57
CA THR A 357 -7.67 7.81 -27.04
C THR A 357 -6.27 7.68 -27.68
N LYS A 358 -5.21 7.61 -26.87
CA LYS A 358 -3.81 7.49 -27.33
C LYS A 358 -3.15 6.27 -26.69
N ALA A 359 -2.14 5.71 -27.36
CA ALA A 359 -1.33 4.65 -26.76
C ALA A 359 -0.62 5.17 -25.49
N LEU A 360 -0.56 4.32 -24.46
CA LEU A 360 0.30 4.52 -23.30
C LEU A 360 1.65 3.84 -23.59
N ALA A 361 2.75 4.53 -23.29
CA ALA A 361 4.11 4.04 -23.53
C ALA A 361 5.07 4.60 -22.46
N ASP A 362 4.86 4.18 -21.21
CA ASP A 362 5.64 4.65 -20.07
C ASP A 362 6.79 3.69 -19.74
N ASN A 363 8.02 4.21 -19.59
CA ASN A 363 9.22 3.41 -19.27
C ASN A 363 9.66 3.51 -17.80
N THR A 364 8.83 4.10 -16.95
CA THR A 364 9.11 4.33 -15.52
C THR A 364 8.06 3.66 -14.64
N HIS A 365 6.78 3.75 -15.01
CA HIS A 365 5.68 3.26 -14.19
C HIS A 365 5.24 1.86 -14.59
N PHE A 366 4.94 1.04 -13.59
CA PHE A 366 4.61 -0.37 -13.75
C PHE A 366 3.11 -0.58 -13.93
N ASN A 367 2.78 -1.66 -14.63
CA ASN A 367 1.47 -2.27 -14.57
C ASN A 367 1.42 -3.32 -13.43
N PRO A 368 0.28 -3.97 -13.16
CA PRO A 368 0.18 -4.92 -12.06
C PRO A 368 1.18 -6.08 -12.11
N TYR A 369 1.50 -6.60 -13.30
CA TYR A 369 2.51 -7.66 -13.45
C TYR A 369 3.91 -7.18 -13.03
N GLY A 370 4.36 -6.04 -13.57
CA GLY A 370 5.69 -5.52 -13.22
C GLY A 370 5.81 -5.15 -11.74
N ALA A 371 4.77 -4.55 -11.19
CA ALA A 371 4.69 -4.24 -9.76
C ALA A 371 4.78 -5.51 -8.89
N TYR A 372 4.12 -6.59 -9.29
CA TYR A 372 4.12 -7.87 -8.59
C TYR A 372 5.51 -8.53 -8.60
N GLU A 373 6.18 -8.58 -9.75
CA GLU A 373 7.55 -9.11 -9.87
C GLU A 373 8.57 -8.29 -9.08
N ILE A 374 8.43 -6.96 -9.07
CA ILE A 374 9.32 -6.09 -8.29
C ILE A 374 9.08 -6.27 -6.78
N ALA A 375 7.84 -6.50 -6.34
CA ALA A 375 7.58 -6.86 -4.94
C ALA A 375 8.28 -8.17 -4.56
N LYS A 376 8.37 -9.14 -5.47
CA LYS A 376 9.17 -10.36 -5.27
C LYS A 376 10.66 -10.08 -5.17
N CYS A 377 11.21 -9.16 -5.98
CA CYS A 377 12.60 -8.70 -5.80
C CYS A 377 12.84 -8.13 -4.40
N VAL A 378 11.92 -7.32 -3.88
CA VAL A 378 12.02 -6.77 -2.52
C VAL A 378 12.02 -7.89 -1.47
N ILE A 379 11.21 -8.93 -1.64
CA ILE A 379 11.19 -10.11 -0.75
C ILE A 379 12.52 -10.87 -0.79
N GLU A 380 13.13 -11.04 -1.96
CA GLU A 380 14.46 -11.65 -2.05
C GLU A 380 15.52 -10.78 -1.35
N GLY A 381 15.41 -9.45 -1.43
CA GLY A 381 16.21 -8.53 -0.62
C GLY A 381 16.00 -8.71 0.89
N ILE A 382 14.76 -8.82 1.35
CA ILE A 382 14.40 -9.09 2.75
C ILE A 382 15.05 -10.39 3.25
N LYS A 383 15.03 -11.45 2.42
CA LYS A 383 15.69 -12.72 2.71
C LYS A 383 17.21 -12.58 2.80
N GLN A 384 17.84 -11.90 1.84
CA GLN A 384 19.29 -11.67 1.83
C GLN A 384 19.76 -10.91 3.07
N LEU A 385 18.97 -9.94 3.54
CA LEU A 385 19.22 -9.21 4.78
C LEU A 385 18.92 -10.01 6.06
N ASN A 386 18.38 -11.22 5.93
CA ASN A 386 17.94 -12.07 7.04
C ASN A 386 17.01 -11.34 8.03
N LEU A 387 16.08 -10.52 7.51
CA LEU A 387 15.16 -9.81 8.39
C LEU A 387 14.26 -10.83 9.12
N PRO A 388 14.14 -10.79 10.46
CA PRO A 388 13.52 -11.86 11.24
C PRO A 388 12.06 -12.18 10.90
N TRP A 389 11.33 -11.21 10.34
CA TRP A 389 9.92 -11.33 9.98
C TRP A 389 9.70 -11.99 8.61
N VAL A 390 10.76 -12.32 7.86
CA VAL A 390 10.65 -13.10 6.62
C VAL A 390 10.02 -14.47 6.82
N LYS A 391 10.08 -15.01 8.06
CA LYS A 391 9.41 -16.25 8.45
C LYS A 391 7.88 -16.20 8.35
N TYR A 392 7.30 -15.00 8.22
CA TYR A 392 5.87 -14.76 8.06
C TYR A 392 5.43 -14.67 6.59
N LEU A 393 6.33 -15.03 5.65
CA LEU A 393 5.93 -15.31 4.29
C LEU A 393 4.90 -16.44 4.28
N ARG A 394 3.87 -16.28 3.45
CA ARG A 394 2.85 -17.32 3.29
C ARG A 394 3.44 -18.56 2.65
N ASP A 395 2.87 -19.71 3.00
CA ASP A 395 3.30 -21.03 2.50
C ASP A 395 3.19 -21.17 0.97
N ASP A 396 2.36 -20.35 0.34
CA ASP A 396 2.18 -20.32 -1.12
C ASP A 396 3.20 -19.45 -1.86
N TYR A 397 4.12 -18.79 -1.14
CA TYR A 397 5.19 -18.04 -1.76
C TYR A 397 6.31 -18.95 -2.28
N HIS A 398 6.67 -18.76 -3.55
CA HIS A 398 7.79 -19.45 -4.18
C HIS A 398 8.98 -18.50 -4.36
N PRO A 399 10.23 -18.95 -4.11
CA PRO A 399 11.42 -18.14 -4.33
C PRO A 399 11.47 -17.55 -5.74
N PHE A 400 11.85 -16.28 -5.81
CA PHE A 400 11.90 -15.55 -7.06
C PHE A 400 13.34 -15.39 -7.57
N ASN A 401 13.51 -15.43 -8.89
CA ASN A 401 14.79 -15.13 -9.52
C ASN A 401 14.56 -14.05 -10.60
N PRO A 402 15.09 -12.83 -10.44
CA PRO A 402 14.93 -11.79 -11.45
C PRO A 402 15.53 -12.18 -12.81
N ALA A 403 16.50 -13.09 -12.86
CA ALA A 403 17.05 -13.58 -14.13
C ALA A 403 16.13 -14.57 -14.87
N SER A 404 15.05 -15.02 -14.24
CA SER A 404 14.04 -15.92 -14.79
C SER A 404 12.65 -15.54 -14.25
N PRO A 405 12.10 -14.39 -14.67
CA PRO A 405 10.84 -13.89 -14.15
C PRO A 405 9.67 -14.81 -14.50
N ASP A 406 8.56 -14.63 -13.80
CA ASP A 406 7.37 -15.43 -14.04
C ASP A 406 6.82 -15.17 -15.44
N LYS A 407 6.15 -16.18 -16.02
CA LYS A 407 5.57 -16.02 -17.35
C LYS A 407 4.39 -15.06 -17.26
N VAL A 408 4.45 -13.95 -18.00
CA VAL A 408 3.35 -12.96 -18.06
C VAL A 408 2.00 -13.61 -18.36
N ASP A 409 1.96 -14.58 -19.28
CA ASP A 409 0.70 -15.20 -19.71
C ASP A 409 0.07 -16.11 -18.63
N THR A 410 0.79 -16.38 -17.54
CA THR A 410 0.28 -17.07 -16.35
C THR A 410 -0.16 -16.12 -15.25
N PHE A 411 0.22 -14.83 -15.34
CA PHE A 411 -0.20 -13.82 -14.40
C PHE A 411 -1.64 -13.40 -14.67
N LYS A 412 -2.50 -13.56 -13.66
CA LYS A 412 -3.91 -13.23 -13.74
C LYS A 412 -4.24 -12.05 -12.84
N TRP A 413 -4.71 -10.98 -13.48
CA TRP A 413 -5.20 -9.78 -12.81
C TRP A 413 -6.64 -9.49 -13.23
N ASN A 414 -7.56 -9.50 -12.26
CA ASN A 414 -8.90 -8.95 -12.47
C ASN A 414 -8.83 -7.45 -12.26
N GLU A 415 -9.06 -6.68 -13.33
CA GLU A 415 -9.01 -5.21 -13.28
C GLU A 415 -10.02 -4.66 -12.28
N SER A 416 -9.59 -3.64 -11.53
CA SER A 416 -10.52 -2.78 -10.79
C SER A 416 -11.39 -1.99 -11.78
N PRO A 417 -12.65 -1.69 -11.44
CA PRO A 417 -13.56 -0.95 -12.33
C PRO A 417 -13.14 0.50 -12.59
N PHE A 418 -12.13 1.01 -11.87
CA PHE A 418 -11.67 2.40 -11.98
C PHE A 418 -10.37 2.51 -12.76
N THR A 419 -10.33 3.46 -13.70
CA THR A 419 -9.20 3.68 -14.60
C THR A 419 -8.78 5.15 -14.59
N GLU A 420 -7.49 5.39 -14.73
CA GLU A 420 -6.89 6.72 -14.78
C GLU A 420 -5.90 6.76 -15.93
N ILE A 421 -6.21 7.56 -16.95
CA ILE A 421 -5.33 7.68 -18.12
C ILE A 421 -4.18 8.67 -17.84
N GLU A 422 -4.37 9.54 -16.84
CA GLU A 422 -3.35 10.47 -16.42
C GLU A 422 -2.16 9.71 -15.81
N LYS A 423 -0.98 10.05 -16.31
CA LYS A 423 0.27 9.46 -15.87
C LYS A 423 0.57 9.88 -14.42
N PRO A 424 1.04 8.97 -13.55
CA PRO A 424 1.55 9.31 -12.24
C PRO A 424 2.70 10.32 -12.31
N ASP A 425 2.73 11.27 -11.38
CA ASP A 425 3.89 12.17 -11.21
C ASP A 425 5.12 11.29 -10.93
N GLY A 426 6.29 11.62 -11.48
CA GLY A 426 7.50 10.86 -11.15
C GLY A 426 8.49 10.65 -12.30
N ASN A 427 8.10 10.97 -13.52
CA ASN A 427 8.97 10.94 -14.69
C ASN A 427 9.28 12.33 -15.22
#